data_AF-A0A2V8C0J7-F1
#
_entry.id   AF-A0A2V8C0J7-F1
#
_cell.length_a   1.000
_cell.length_b   1.000
_cell.length_c   1.000
_cell.angle_alpha   90.00
_cell.angle_beta   90.00
_cell.angle_gamma   90.00
#
_symmetry.space_group_name_H-M   'P 1'
#
loop_
_entity.id
_entity.type
_entity.pdbx_description
1 polymer ?
#
loop_
_entity_poly.entity_id
_entity_poly.type
_entity_poly.pdbx_seq_one_letter_code
_entity_poly.pdbx_strand_id
1 'polypeptide(L)'
;EVKVRPDLGIFAQDQWTLHRVTLNLGLRYEYHRTKADPVTTFAGPLVDSHALPGLDCIPCWHDIDPRFGIVWDVFGDGKTAIKGQLGRYVGLASWVMSKTFNPQSAIVTNTSRSWGDSNSNLIPDCDLRNPNANGECGPMANKNFGQQVISTAADPNWIQGWGKRPYSWAGSLAMERQLANGVALTAGFYRTVFGNFTVTRNTAVTPADFSPYCFTAPNDPRLPASVSGQQICGLYDVNPDKFGQVTNMVTLASNYGRASEYYNGVDVNLVARLPRGINISGGWNIGNSISLLSTWPGVTTSKSNQCVLVNSPQDLKYQVVSGVATGCESGNPYQNLVKINGSVPLPWNLQAAAVYQNIPGPNYGGIYTATNAQIAPSLGRNLSGGVQTVQIDLLQPLSQYFDYRINQLDVRLSKIFRTRGRKFQLNVDVYNAMNGSYALWTNNNYGSNGASWLRPTSTFDARLIKFGAQYDF
;
A
#
# COMPACT_ATOMS: atom_id res chain seq x y z
N GLU A 1 -3.71 -27.46 2.37
CA GLU A 1 -4.59 -26.26 2.51
C GLU A 1 -4.24 -25.55 3.80
N VAL A 2 -4.28 -24.21 3.84
CA VAL A 2 -4.10 -23.44 5.09
C VAL A 2 -5.46 -23.16 5.70
N LYS A 3 -5.62 -23.45 6.99
CA LYS A 3 -6.87 -23.34 7.75
C LYS A 3 -6.67 -22.38 8.92
N VAL A 4 -7.63 -21.48 9.13
CA VAL A 4 -7.71 -20.62 10.33
C VAL A 4 -8.52 -21.34 11.39
N ARG A 5 -7.90 -21.75 12.50
CA ARG A 5 -8.54 -22.47 13.61
C ARG A 5 -7.75 -22.33 14.93
N PRO A 6 -8.29 -21.67 15.99
CA PRO A 6 -9.42 -20.74 16.01
C PRO A 6 -9.03 -19.30 15.64
N ASP A 7 -10.04 -18.50 15.30
CA ASP A 7 -9.99 -17.04 15.33
C ASP A 7 -11.02 -16.56 16.35
N LEU A 8 -10.55 -16.27 17.56
CA LEU A 8 -11.39 -15.97 18.74
C LEU A 8 -11.21 -14.51 19.15
N GLY A 9 -12.31 -13.80 19.34
CA GLY A 9 -12.31 -12.47 19.94
C GLY A 9 -13.27 -12.40 21.13
N ILE A 10 -12.77 -11.94 22.27
CA ILE A 10 -13.56 -11.64 23.47
C ILE A 10 -13.40 -10.16 23.78
N PHE A 11 -14.48 -9.45 24.08
CA PHE A 11 -14.40 -8.02 24.38
C PHE A 11 -15.33 -7.61 25.50
N ALA A 12 -14.95 -6.55 26.19
CA ALA A 12 -15.79 -5.84 27.15
C ALA A 12 -15.68 -4.34 26.85
N GLN A 13 -16.81 -3.64 26.99
CA GLN A 13 -16.87 -2.20 26.82
C GLN A 13 -17.83 -1.60 27.83
N ASP A 14 -17.51 -0.41 28.31
CA ASP A 14 -18.32 0.34 29.26
C ASP A 14 -18.28 1.84 28.93
N GLN A 15 -19.37 2.53 29.22
CA GLN A 15 -19.51 3.96 28.99
C GLN A 15 -19.97 4.65 30.28
N TRP A 16 -19.16 5.58 30.77
CA TRP A 16 -19.46 6.34 31.97
C TRP A 16 -19.69 7.80 31.61
N THR A 17 -20.83 8.36 32.03
CA THR A 17 -21.09 9.80 31.92
C THR A 17 -21.05 10.44 33.30
N LEU A 18 -20.04 11.29 33.50
CA LEU A 18 -19.76 12.02 34.73
C LEU A 18 -19.99 13.51 34.44
N HIS A 19 -21.19 14.01 34.74
CA HIS A 19 -21.61 15.38 34.41
C HIS A 19 -21.39 15.71 32.91
N ARG A 20 -20.36 16.51 32.62
CA ARG A 20 -20.05 17.02 31.28
C ARG A 20 -19.03 16.16 30.53
N VAL A 21 -18.51 15.11 31.16
CA VAL A 21 -17.49 14.23 30.58
C VAL A 21 -18.07 12.83 30.42
N THR A 22 -18.05 12.33 29.19
CA THR A 22 -18.36 10.92 28.88
C THR A 22 -17.07 10.20 28.52
N LEU A 23 -16.80 9.09 29.20
CA LEU A 23 -15.70 8.18 28.95
C LEU A 23 -16.24 6.92 28.28
N ASN A 24 -15.53 6.44 27.28
CA ASN A 24 -15.78 5.16 26.61
C ASN A 24 -14.55 4.29 26.79
N LEU A 25 -14.70 3.18 27.51
CA LEU A 25 -13.61 2.26 27.81
C LEU A 25 -13.91 0.93 27.14
N GLY A 26 -12.94 0.40 26.40
CA GLY A 26 -13.05 -0.88 25.71
C GLY A 26 -11.77 -1.67 25.82
N LEU A 27 -11.90 -2.98 25.98
CA LEU A 27 -10.79 -3.92 25.93
C LEU A 27 -11.20 -5.13 25.12
N ARG A 28 -10.34 -5.56 24.22
CA ARG A 28 -10.55 -6.77 23.41
C ARG A 28 -9.34 -7.68 23.52
N TYR A 29 -9.59 -8.96 23.75
CA TYR A 29 -8.63 -10.03 23.60
C TYR A 29 -8.88 -10.74 22.27
N GLU A 30 -7.82 -11.01 21.53
CA GLU A 30 -7.87 -11.82 20.32
C GLU A 30 -6.87 -12.97 20.38
N TYR A 31 -7.31 -14.14 19.91
CA TYR A 31 -6.46 -15.29 19.67
C TYR A 31 -6.63 -15.75 18.21
N HIS A 32 -5.56 -15.70 17.45
CA HIS A 32 -5.55 -16.10 16.04
C HIS A 32 -4.55 -17.22 15.83
N ARG A 33 -5.02 -18.34 15.28
CA ARG A 33 -4.18 -19.48 14.93
C ARG A 33 -4.45 -19.98 13.53
N THR A 34 -3.39 -20.27 12.79
CA THR A 34 -3.47 -20.98 11.51
C THR A 34 -2.57 -22.21 11.48
N LYS A 35 -2.94 -23.14 10.60
CA LYS A 35 -2.18 -24.34 10.31
C LYS A 35 -2.23 -24.66 8.81
N ALA A 36 -1.21 -25.34 8.30
CA ALA A 36 -1.16 -25.96 6.99
C ALA A 36 -1.24 -27.49 7.16
N ASP A 37 -2.18 -28.13 6.46
CA ASP A 37 -2.23 -29.59 6.41
C ASP A 37 -1.11 -30.14 5.50
N PRO A 38 -0.62 -31.37 5.76
CA PRO A 38 0.35 -32.03 4.90
C PRO A 38 -0.18 -32.18 3.46
N VAL A 39 0.73 -32.20 2.49
CA VAL A 39 0.38 -32.35 1.08
C VAL A 39 1.45 -33.12 0.33
N THR A 40 1.01 -33.95 -0.61
CA THR A 40 1.89 -34.62 -1.57
C THR A 40 1.68 -33.98 -2.93
N THR A 41 2.78 -33.61 -3.58
CA THR A 41 2.78 -33.11 -4.96
C THR A 41 3.19 -34.22 -5.90
N PHE A 42 2.68 -34.18 -7.13
CA PHE A 42 3.06 -35.12 -8.17
C PHE A 42 4.31 -34.65 -8.91
N ALA A 43 5.06 -35.59 -9.48
CA ALA A 43 6.20 -35.29 -10.31
C ALA A 43 5.75 -34.53 -11.58
N GLY A 44 6.57 -33.58 -12.01
CA GLY A 44 6.44 -32.89 -13.28
C GLY A 44 7.70 -33.10 -14.14
N PRO A 45 7.79 -32.48 -15.33
CA PRO A 45 8.93 -32.66 -16.24
C PRO A 45 10.29 -32.25 -15.64
N LEU A 46 10.29 -31.31 -14.70
CA LEU A 46 11.52 -30.72 -14.14
C LEU A 46 11.72 -30.99 -12.63
N VAL A 47 10.73 -31.59 -11.96
CA VAL A 47 10.73 -31.73 -10.49
C VAL A 47 10.10 -33.06 -10.09
N ASP A 48 10.64 -33.72 -9.08
CA ASP A 48 10.11 -35.01 -8.61
C ASP A 48 8.93 -34.80 -7.65
N SER A 49 8.13 -35.86 -7.46
CA SER A 49 7.07 -35.88 -6.45
C SER A 49 7.67 -35.77 -5.06
N HIS A 50 7.03 -35.01 -4.18
CA HIS A 50 7.49 -34.85 -2.80
C HIS A 50 6.33 -34.77 -1.81
N ALA A 51 6.55 -35.30 -0.60
CA ALA A 51 5.59 -35.29 0.50
C ALA A 51 6.00 -34.23 1.53
N LEU A 52 5.19 -33.19 1.66
CA LEU A 52 5.47 -32.05 2.53
C LEU A 52 4.71 -32.21 3.85
N PRO A 53 5.37 -32.03 5.00
CA PRO A 53 4.72 -32.15 6.29
C PRO A 53 3.67 -31.04 6.47
N GLY A 54 2.72 -31.24 7.39
CA GLY A 54 1.88 -30.13 7.86
C GLY A 54 2.66 -29.22 8.80
N LEU A 55 2.23 -27.97 8.92
CA LEU A 55 2.73 -27.02 9.91
C LEU A 55 1.58 -26.51 10.75
N ASP A 56 1.80 -26.36 12.05
CA ASP A 56 0.85 -25.77 12.97
C ASP A 56 1.43 -24.49 13.56
N CYS A 57 0.57 -23.59 14.05
CA CYS A 57 0.97 -22.33 14.66
C CYS A 57 1.78 -21.41 13.73
N ILE A 58 1.28 -21.16 12.50
CA ILE A 58 1.95 -20.33 11.48
C ILE A 58 1.09 -19.13 11.02
N PRO A 59 0.56 -18.29 11.93
CA PRO A 59 1.01 -18.09 13.31
C PRO A 59 0.01 -18.57 14.38
N CYS A 60 0.38 -18.44 15.66
CA CYS A 60 -0.49 -18.48 16.84
C CYS A 60 -0.27 -17.25 17.74
N TRP A 61 -1.11 -16.22 17.56
CA TRP A 61 -0.95 -14.93 18.24
C TRP A 61 -2.01 -14.68 19.27
N HIS A 62 -1.57 -14.05 20.36
CA HIS A 62 -2.43 -13.47 21.38
C HIS A 62 -2.27 -11.95 21.38
N ASP A 63 -3.38 -11.23 21.44
CA ASP A 63 -3.40 -9.77 21.38
C ASP A 63 -4.36 -9.19 22.42
N ILE A 64 -3.97 -8.04 22.98
CA ILE A 64 -4.81 -7.21 23.84
C ILE A 64 -4.92 -5.83 23.20
N ASP A 65 -6.15 -5.45 22.89
CA ASP A 65 -6.50 -4.28 22.09
C ASP A 65 -7.38 -3.32 22.90
N PRO A 66 -6.76 -2.40 23.66
CA PRO A 66 -7.50 -1.38 24.39
C PRO A 66 -8.03 -0.31 23.44
N ARG A 67 -9.18 0.26 23.81
CA ARG A 67 -9.81 1.42 23.17
C ARG A 67 -10.31 2.37 24.24
N PHE A 68 -9.95 3.64 24.09
CA PHE A 68 -10.31 4.71 25.00
C PHE A 68 -10.93 5.85 24.20
N GLY A 69 -12.02 6.40 24.69
CA GLY A 69 -12.67 7.59 24.16
C GLY A 69 -13.07 8.53 25.29
N ILE A 70 -12.96 9.83 25.04
CA ILE A 70 -13.42 10.90 25.92
C ILE A 70 -14.22 11.92 25.11
N VAL A 71 -15.35 12.35 25.65
CA VAL A 71 -16.15 13.46 25.12
C VAL A 71 -16.38 14.42 26.27
N TRP A 72 -16.00 15.67 26.08
CA TRP A 72 -16.22 16.73 27.06
C TRP A 72 -17.10 17.82 26.45
N ASP A 73 -18.29 17.99 27.02
CA ASP A 73 -19.16 19.15 26.77
C ASP A 73 -18.61 20.37 27.53
N VAL A 74 -17.97 21.28 26.79
CA VAL A 74 -17.17 22.37 27.36
C VAL A 74 -18.04 23.31 28.20
N PHE A 75 -19.25 23.60 27.72
CA PHE A 75 -20.15 24.58 28.34
C PHE A 75 -21.34 23.95 29.07
N GLY A 76 -21.63 22.67 28.84
CA GLY A 76 -22.80 21.98 29.39
C GLY A 76 -24.09 22.25 28.62
N ASP A 77 -23.99 22.87 27.44
CA ASP A 77 -25.12 23.21 26.58
C ASP A 77 -25.26 22.26 25.36
N GLY A 78 -24.38 21.26 25.26
CA GLY A 78 -24.31 20.33 24.14
C GLY A 78 -23.85 20.94 22.81
N LYS A 79 -23.41 22.21 22.79
CA LYS A 79 -23.06 22.93 21.56
C LYS A 79 -21.58 22.95 21.26
N THR A 80 -20.72 22.71 22.25
CA THR A 80 -19.28 22.54 22.05
C THR A 80 -18.81 21.26 22.71
N ALA A 81 -18.26 20.34 21.92
CA ALA A 81 -17.66 19.13 22.43
C ALA A 81 -16.20 19.02 22.01
N ILE A 82 -15.32 18.71 22.95
CA ILE A 82 -13.98 18.20 22.66
C ILE A 82 -14.03 16.68 22.74
N LYS A 83 -13.55 16.01 21.70
CA LYS A 83 -13.58 14.55 21.56
C LYS A 83 -12.17 14.03 21.37
N GLY A 84 -11.76 13.10 22.22
CA GLY A 84 -10.51 12.38 22.11
C GLY A 84 -10.76 10.89 21.98
N GLN A 85 -9.98 10.19 21.18
CA GLN A 85 -9.95 8.72 21.18
C GLN A 85 -8.55 8.19 20.92
N LEU A 86 -8.27 7.00 21.42
CA LEU A 86 -7.07 6.22 21.17
C LEU A 86 -7.43 4.74 21.20
N GLY A 87 -7.03 3.99 20.19
CA GLY A 87 -7.23 2.55 20.16
C GLY A 87 -6.09 1.80 19.49
N ARG A 88 -5.83 0.58 19.96
CA ARG A 88 -5.00 -0.38 19.26
C ARG A 88 -5.88 -1.24 18.34
N TYR A 89 -5.40 -1.48 17.14
CA TYR A 89 -6.04 -2.31 16.14
C TYR A 89 -5.00 -3.24 15.57
N VAL A 90 -5.26 -4.54 15.59
CA VAL A 90 -4.38 -5.50 14.95
C VAL A 90 -4.72 -5.67 13.47
N GLY A 91 -3.68 -5.92 12.68
CA GLY A 91 -3.81 -6.24 11.26
C GLY A 91 -4.56 -7.55 11.06
N LEU A 92 -5.29 -7.62 9.95
CA LEU A 92 -5.89 -8.87 9.51
C LEU A 92 -4.77 -9.88 9.21
N ALA A 93 -4.71 -10.94 10.00
CA ALA A 93 -3.87 -12.09 9.70
C ALA A 93 -4.53 -12.87 8.55
N SER A 94 -4.25 -12.45 7.32
CA SER A 94 -4.80 -13.08 6.14
C SER A 94 -4.22 -14.48 5.95
N TRP A 95 -5.05 -15.40 5.43
CA TRP A 95 -4.62 -16.68 4.87
C TRP A 95 -3.40 -16.54 3.95
N VAL A 96 -3.26 -15.41 3.23
CA VAL A 96 -2.14 -15.13 2.31
C VAL A 96 -0.79 -15.17 3.03
N MET A 97 -0.69 -14.62 4.24
CA MET A 97 0.56 -14.61 5.00
C MET A 97 0.93 -16.02 5.46
N SER A 98 -0.03 -16.76 6.03
CA SER A 98 0.18 -18.14 6.45
C SER A 98 0.44 -19.07 5.25
N LYS A 99 -0.06 -18.73 4.05
CA LYS A 99 0.26 -19.41 2.80
C LYS A 99 1.74 -19.32 2.46
N THR A 100 2.43 -18.21 2.75
CA THR A 100 3.89 -18.10 2.50
C THR A 100 4.69 -19.19 3.21
N PHE A 101 4.24 -19.62 4.40
CA PHE A 101 4.88 -20.67 5.18
C PHE A 101 4.29 -22.06 4.93
N ASN A 102 3.18 -22.15 4.19
CA ASN A 102 2.68 -23.45 3.75
C ASN A 102 3.81 -24.16 2.99
N PRO A 103 4.20 -25.38 3.38
CA PRO A 103 5.33 -26.07 2.78
C PRO A 103 5.28 -26.14 1.25
N GLN A 104 4.10 -26.22 0.63
CA GLN A 104 3.98 -26.19 -0.84
C GLN A 104 4.34 -24.84 -1.48
N SER A 105 4.12 -23.74 -0.77
CA SER A 105 4.48 -22.38 -1.24
C SER A 105 5.86 -21.95 -0.75
N ALA A 106 6.39 -22.59 0.29
CA ALA A 106 7.71 -22.31 0.84
C ALA A 106 8.85 -23.02 0.09
N ILE A 107 8.53 -24.00 -0.78
CA ILE A 107 9.48 -24.56 -1.76
C ILE A 107 9.53 -23.71 -3.03
N VAL A 108 10.62 -23.82 -3.77
CA VAL A 108 10.85 -23.03 -4.98
C VAL A 108 10.27 -23.76 -6.18
N THR A 109 9.12 -23.26 -6.68
CA THR A 109 8.39 -23.86 -7.80
C THR A 109 8.67 -23.20 -9.15
N ASN A 110 9.44 -22.11 -9.16
CA ASN A 110 9.92 -21.44 -10.36
C ASN A 110 11.28 -20.79 -10.08
N THR A 111 12.09 -20.66 -11.11
CA THR A 111 13.32 -19.88 -11.11
C THR A 111 13.54 -19.31 -12.50
N SER A 112 14.29 -18.22 -12.59
CA SER A 112 14.86 -17.74 -13.84
C SER A 112 16.33 -18.16 -13.95
N ARG A 113 16.86 -18.16 -15.17
CA ARG A 113 18.30 -18.26 -15.48
C ARG A 113 18.56 -17.60 -16.83
N SER A 114 19.78 -17.12 -17.04
CA SER A 114 20.24 -16.74 -18.36
C SER A 114 20.57 -17.99 -19.18
N TRP A 115 20.53 -17.89 -20.51
CA TRP A 115 21.09 -18.89 -21.41
C TRP A 115 21.56 -18.21 -22.69
N GLY A 116 22.54 -18.80 -23.37
CA GLY A 116 23.05 -18.30 -24.65
C GLY A 116 22.82 -19.34 -25.74
N ASP A 117 22.15 -18.95 -26.81
CA ASP A 117 21.84 -19.81 -27.95
C ASP A 117 22.97 -19.77 -28.97
N SER A 118 23.93 -20.69 -28.85
CA SER A 118 25.15 -20.69 -29.68
C SER A 118 24.89 -21.26 -31.08
N ASN A 119 23.84 -22.05 -31.26
CA ASN A 119 23.49 -22.69 -32.54
C ASN A 119 22.23 -22.07 -33.21
N SER A 120 21.65 -21.03 -32.60
CA SER A 120 20.48 -20.28 -33.08
C SER A 120 19.22 -21.12 -33.24
N ASN A 121 19.08 -22.21 -32.48
CA ASN A 121 17.94 -23.13 -32.57
C ASN A 121 16.74 -22.72 -31.69
N LEU A 122 16.90 -21.68 -30.86
CA LEU A 122 15.92 -21.19 -29.88
C LEU A 122 15.50 -22.21 -28.80
N ILE A 123 16.33 -23.22 -28.56
CA ILE A 123 16.14 -24.29 -27.57
C ILE A 123 17.35 -24.28 -26.63
N PRO A 124 17.15 -24.14 -25.30
CA PRO A 124 18.27 -24.21 -24.38
C PRO A 124 18.91 -25.60 -24.37
N ASP A 125 20.14 -25.69 -24.90
CA ASP A 125 20.92 -26.93 -24.90
C ASP A 125 21.66 -27.12 -23.57
N CYS A 126 20.90 -27.49 -22.53
CA CYS A 126 21.42 -27.69 -21.18
C CYS A 126 20.54 -28.64 -20.35
N ASP A 127 21.09 -29.13 -19.23
CA ASP A 127 20.29 -29.77 -18.18
C ASP A 127 19.50 -28.71 -17.40
N LEU A 128 18.20 -28.68 -17.66
CA LEU A 128 17.24 -27.78 -17.02
C LEU A 128 17.02 -28.09 -15.53
N ARG A 129 17.43 -29.26 -15.03
CA ARG A 129 17.34 -29.63 -13.61
C ARG A 129 18.61 -29.27 -12.83
N ASN A 130 19.73 -29.02 -13.50
CA ASN A 130 20.99 -28.64 -12.84
C ASN A 130 20.97 -27.14 -12.44
N PRO A 131 21.09 -26.82 -11.13
CA PRO A 131 20.98 -25.45 -10.62
C PRO A 131 22.21 -24.57 -10.93
N ASN A 132 23.32 -25.17 -11.30
CA ASN A 132 24.55 -24.47 -11.66
C ASN A 132 24.61 -24.21 -13.17
N ALA A 133 25.54 -23.34 -13.57
CA ALA A 133 25.82 -23.11 -14.98
C ALA A 133 26.21 -24.43 -15.66
N ASN A 134 25.56 -24.74 -16.78
CA ASN A 134 25.80 -25.98 -17.52
C ASN A 134 25.30 -25.83 -18.96
N GLY A 135 26.06 -26.38 -19.92
CA GLY A 135 25.77 -26.20 -21.35
C GLY A 135 25.61 -24.72 -21.70
N GLU A 136 24.52 -24.40 -22.38
CA GLU A 136 24.15 -23.03 -22.75
C GLU A 136 23.56 -22.20 -21.61
N CYS A 137 23.24 -22.80 -20.47
CA CYS A 137 22.48 -22.16 -19.42
C CYS A 137 23.34 -21.65 -18.26
N GLY A 138 23.16 -20.38 -17.88
CA GLY A 138 23.72 -19.77 -16.68
C GLY A 138 23.13 -20.36 -15.39
N PRO A 139 23.65 -20.00 -14.20
CA PRO A 139 23.15 -20.53 -12.94
C PRO A 139 21.70 -20.06 -12.66
N MET A 140 20.94 -20.87 -11.92
CA MET A 140 19.59 -20.49 -11.49
C MET A 140 19.60 -19.33 -10.49
N ALA A 141 18.66 -18.41 -10.63
CA ALA A 141 18.43 -17.30 -9.70
C ALA A 141 18.01 -17.78 -8.30
N ASN A 142 17.44 -18.99 -8.19
CA ASN A 142 17.28 -19.69 -6.93
C ASN A 142 17.66 -21.16 -7.10
N LYS A 143 18.74 -21.58 -6.44
CA LYS A 143 19.33 -22.92 -6.58
C LYS A 143 18.51 -24.03 -5.92
N ASN A 144 17.50 -23.69 -5.11
CA ASN A 144 16.61 -24.65 -4.47
C ASN A 144 15.42 -25.06 -5.36
N PHE A 145 15.35 -24.58 -6.61
CA PHE A 145 14.30 -24.96 -7.55
C PHE A 145 14.20 -26.48 -7.69
N GLY A 146 12.98 -27.01 -7.56
CA GLY A 146 12.72 -28.44 -7.67
C GLY A 146 13.21 -29.30 -6.52
N GLN A 147 13.79 -28.70 -5.47
CA GLN A 147 14.23 -29.41 -4.27
C GLN A 147 13.14 -29.39 -3.19
N GLN A 148 13.10 -30.43 -2.36
CA GLN A 148 12.22 -30.49 -1.17
C GLN A 148 12.82 -29.73 0.02
N VAL A 149 13.34 -28.53 -0.22
CA VAL A 149 13.92 -27.67 0.82
C VAL A 149 12.97 -26.51 1.06
N ILE A 150 12.55 -26.34 2.31
CA ILE A 150 11.77 -25.17 2.72
C ILE A 150 12.71 -23.96 2.61
N SER A 151 12.50 -23.17 1.57
CA SER A 151 13.33 -22.00 1.27
C SER A 151 12.87 -20.73 1.99
N THR A 152 11.65 -20.74 2.54
CA THR A 152 11.10 -19.63 3.35
C THR A 152 10.47 -20.18 4.63
N ALA A 153 11.11 -19.91 5.78
CA ALA A 153 10.61 -20.24 7.11
C ALA A 153 10.06 -19.00 7.83
N ALA A 154 9.31 -19.23 8.89
CA ALA A 154 8.86 -18.16 9.79
C ALA A 154 9.67 -18.19 11.09
N ASP A 155 10.02 -17.03 11.63
CA ASP A 155 10.70 -16.92 12.92
C ASP A 155 9.76 -17.38 14.06
N PRO A 156 10.14 -18.41 14.84
CA PRO A 156 9.36 -18.88 15.98
C PRO A 156 9.01 -17.77 16.99
N ASN A 157 9.90 -16.78 17.18
CA ASN A 157 9.72 -15.67 18.12
C ASN A 157 8.73 -14.60 17.62
N TRP A 158 8.41 -14.63 16.33
CA TRP A 158 7.42 -13.75 15.72
C TRP A 158 6.07 -14.46 15.59
N ILE A 159 6.04 -15.70 15.13
CA ILE A 159 4.77 -16.39 14.84
C ILE A 159 4.02 -16.86 16.10
N GLN A 160 4.64 -16.83 17.29
CA GLN A 160 4.01 -17.30 18.52
C GLN A 160 4.04 -16.25 19.63
N GLY A 161 2.97 -16.21 20.43
CA GLY A 161 2.92 -15.46 21.68
C GLY A 161 2.18 -14.13 21.60
N TRP A 162 2.48 -13.24 22.55
CA TRP A 162 1.73 -12.01 22.79
C TRP A 162 2.26 -10.82 22.02
N GLY A 163 1.35 -10.05 21.40
CA GLY A 163 1.65 -8.74 20.83
C GLY A 163 2.65 -8.78 19.67
N LYS A 164 2.72 -9.89 18.92
CA LYS A 164 3.61 -10.08 17.76
C LYS A 164 2.97 -9.74 16.42
N ARG A 165 1.64 -9.71 16.37
CA ARG A 165 0.86 -9.41 15.18
C ARG A 165 1.12 -7.96 14.72
N PRO A 166 1.23 -7.68 13.41
CA PRO A 166 1.18 -6.31 12.89
C PRO A 166 0.01 -5.54 13.49
N TYR A 167 0.23 -4.29 13.90
CA TYR A 167 -0.82 -3.50 14.55
C TYR A 167 -0.71 -2.02 14.17
N SER A 168 -1.75 -1.27 14.49
CA SER A 168 -1.76 0.18 14.48
C SER A 168 -2.32 0.72 15.78
N TRP A 169 -1.77 1.84 16.23
CA TRP A 169 -2.41 2.73 17.20
C TRP A 169 -3.02 3.88 16.42
N ALA A 170 -4.34 4.02 16.47
CA ALA A 170 -5.04 5.15 15.88
C ALA A 170 -5.63 6.02 16.99
N GLY A 171 -5.33 7.31 16.93
CA GLY A 171 -5.86 8.30 17.86
C GLY A 171 -6.32 9.55 17.14
N SER A 172 -7.24 10.27 17.77
CA SER A 172 -7.69 11.56 17.26
C SER A 172 -8.09 12.51 18.39
N LEU A 173 -7.94 13.79 18.14
CA LEU A 173 -8.44 14.88 18.96
C LEU A 173 -9.23 15.83 18.07
N ALA A 174 -10.50 16.05 18.39
CA ALA A 174 -11.39 16.88 17.60
C ALA A 174 -12.22 17.83 18.47
N MET A 175 -12.52 19.00 17.93
CA MET A 175 -13.49 19.94 18.45
C MET A 175 -14.70 19.95 17.52
N GLU A 176 -15.89 19.85 18.09
CA GLU A 176 -17.15 20.06 17.40
C GLU A 176 -17.88 21.26 18.01
N ARG A 177 -18.36 22.17 17.17
CA ARG A 177 -19.10 23.36 17.58
C ARG A 177 -20.34 23.54 16.71
N GLN A 178 -21.49 23.70 17.35
CA GLN A 178 -22.66 24.29 16.72
C GLN A 178 -22.43 25.79 16.56
N LEU A 179 -22.36 26.27 15.31
CA LEU A 179 -22.15 27.68 14.99
C LEU A 179 -23.47 28.45 14.95
N ALA A 180 -24.53 27.80 14.48
CA ALA A 180 -25.89 28.33 14.41
C ALA A 180 -26.90 27.16 14.42
N ASN A 181 -28.20 27.46 14.46
CA ASN A 181 -29.22 26.42 14.30
C ASN A 181 -29.06 25.74 12.93
N GLY A 182 -28.82 24.43 12.94
CA GLY A 182 -28.59 23.63 11.75
C GLY A 182 -27.17 23.71 11.18
N VAL A 183 -26.23 24.48 11.77
CA VAL A 183 -24.85 24.59 11.27
C VAL A 183 -23.85 24.11 12.33
N ALA A 184 -23.06 23.10 11.97
CA ALA A 184 -22.03 22.53 12.83
C ALA A 184 -20.70 22.45 12.09
N LEU A 185 -19.61 22.75 12.82
CA LEU A 185 -18.23 22.63 12.36
C LEU A 185 -17.51 21.62 13.24
N THR A 186 -16.75 20.73 12.62
CA THR A 186 -15.81 19.83 13.28
C THR A 186 -14.41 20.12 12.75
N ALA A 187 -13.44 20.26 13.64
CA ALA A 187 -12.02 20.31 13.30
C ALA A 187 -11.30 19.24 14.12
N GLY A 188 -10.53 18.37 13.48
CA GLY A 188 -9.87 17.26 14.16
C GLY A 188 -8.48 16.96 13.62
N PHE A 189 -7.59 16.57 14.52
CA PHE A 189 -6.29 15.99 14.21
C PHE A 189 -6.36 14.48 14.41
N TYR A 190 -5.80 13.74 13.47
CA TYR A 190 -5.79 12.28 13.43
C TYR A 190 -4.36 11.80 13.28
N ARG A 191 -4.00 10.79 14.07
CA ARG A 191 -2.68 10.17 14.02
C ARG A 191 -2.83 8.65 14.08
N THR A 192 -2.19 7.98 13.15
CA THR A 192 -2.06 6.52 13.18
C THR A 192 -0.58 6.15 13.14
N VAL A 193 -0.14 5.26 14.01
CA VAL A 193 1.23 4.73 14.02
C VAL A 193 1.16 3.22 13.88
N PHE A 194 1.90 2.66 12.93
CA PHE A 194 1.95 1.23 12.68
C PHE A 194 3.15 0.59 13.37
N GLY A 195 3.04 -0.68 13.71
CA GLY A 195 4.07 -1.43 14.41
C GLY A 195 4.07 -2.91 14.06
N ASN A 196 5.11 -3.61 14.52
CA ASN A 196 5.41 -5.01 14.18
C ASN A 196 5.52 -5.25 12.67
N PHE A 197 6.34 -4.42 12.00
CA PHE A 197 6.74 -4.65 10.62
C PHE A 197 7.54 -5.95 10.50
N THR A 198 7.40 -6.61 9.34
CA THR A 198 8.13 -7.85 9.05
C THR A 198 9.13 -7.62 7.94
N VAL A 199 10.21 -8.39 7.96
CA VAL A 199 11.25 -8.41 6.94
C VAL A 199 11.57 -9.85 6.59
N THR A 200 12.08 -10.07 5.37
CA THR A 200 12.56 -11.38 4.94
C THR A 200 14.09 -11.38 4.96
N ARG A 201 14.68 -12.15 5.87
CA ARG A 201 16.13 -12.35 5.97
C ARG A 201 16.54 -13.58 5.19
N ASN A 202 17.42 -13.43 4.21
CA ASN A 202 18.18 -14.54 3.66
C ASN A 202 19.37 -14.85 4.59
N THR A 203 19.33 -16.00 5.27
CA THR A 203 20.37 -16.45 6.21
C THR A 203 21.55 -17.12 5.50
N ALA A 204 21.45 -17.40 4.19
CA ALA A 204 22.54 -17.96 3.40
C ALA A 204 23.58 -16.90 2.96
N VAL A 205 23.28 -15.63 3.17
CA VAL A 205 24.14 -14.49 2.83
C VAL A 205 24.25 -13.50 3.98
N THR A 206 25.30 -12.71 3.95
CA THR A 206 25.62 -11.64 4.90
C THR A 206 25.80 -10.32 4.15
N PRO A 207 25.78 -9.16 4.84
CA PRO A 207 26.03 -7.88 4.20
C PRO A 207 27.39 -7.76 3.50
N ALA A 208 28.37 -8.60 3.85
CA ALA A 208 29.69 -8.64 3.20
C ALA A 208 29.69 -9.39 1.86
N ASP A 209 28.63 -10.15 1.57
CA ASP A 209 28.45 -10.93 0.35
C ASP A 209 27.93 -10.10 -0.83
N PHE A 210 28.00 -8.77 -0.72
CA PHE A 210 27.50 -7.82 -1.71
C PHE A 210 28.56 -6.78 -2.04
N SER A 211 28.66 -6.44 -3.33
CA SER A 211 29.55 -5.40 -3.84
C SER A 211 28.76 -4.15 -4.20
N PRO A 212 29.15 -2.95 -3.74
CA PRO A 212 28.48 -1.71 -4.08
C PRO A 212 28.72 -1.31 -5.53
N TYR A 213 27.77 -0.60 -6.11
CA TYR A 213 27.95 0.12 -7.36
C TYR A 213 27.14 1.41 -7.39
N CYS A 214 27.48 2.26 -8.35
CA CYS A 214 26.73 3.45 -8.72
C CYS A 214 26.27 3.34 -10.17
N PHE A 215 25.19 4.04 -10.49
CA PHE A 215 24.67 4.20 -11.84
C PHE A 215 24.45 5.68 -12.12
N THR A 216 24.85 6.17 -13.29
CA THR A 216 24.58 7.56 -13.71
C THR A 216 23.15 7.68 -14.21
N ALA A 217 22.31 8.45 -13.53
CA ALA A 217 20.97 8.75 -14.03
C ALA A 217 21.02 9.46 -15.39
N PRO A 218 20.01 9.25 -16.25
CA PRO A 218 19.95 9.95 -17.54
C PRO A 218 19.88 11.47 -17.35
N ASN A 219 20.50 12.19 -18.27
CA ASN A 219 20.41 13.66 -18.31
C ASN A 219 19.11 14.05 -19.04
N ASP A 220 18.05 14.25 -18.25
CA ASP A 220 16.71 14.60 -18.72
C ASP A 220 16.19 15.81 -17.92
N PRO A 221 15.80 16.92 -18.56
CA PRO A 221 15.31 18.11 -17.86
C PRO A 221 13.97 17.88 -17.15
N ARG A 222 13.25 16.79 -17.45
CA ARG A 222 12.01 16.41 -16.76
C ARG A 222 12.27 15.71 -15.42
N LEU A 223 13.49 15.22 -15.17
CA LEU A 223 13.90 14.72 -13.87
C LEU A 223 14.27 15.89 -12.94
N PRO A 224 14.07 15.76 -11.62
CA PRO A 224 14.57 16.75 -10.66
C PRO A 224 16.08 16.98 -10.85
N ALA A 225 16.53 18.22 -10.64
CA ALA A 225 17.94 18.59 -10.79
C ALA A 225 18.89 17.79 -9.87
N SER A 226 18.38 17.30 -8.74
CA SER A 226 19.12 16.43 -7.81
C SER A 226 19.33 15.00 -8.33
N VAL A 227 18.66 14.61 -9.42
CA VAL A 227 18.74 13.27 -10.02
C VAL A 227 19.33 13.35 -11.43
N SER A 228 18.91 14.32 -12.24
CA SER A 228 19.29 14.41 -13.66
C SER A 228 20.82 14.47 -13.84
N GLY A 229 21.39 13.49 -14.56
CA GLY A 229 22.83 13.37 -14.78
C GLY A 229 23.68 13.04 -13.54
N GLN A 230 23.07 12.82 -12.37
CA GLN A 230 23.77 12.54 -11.12
C GLN A 230 24.05 11.05 -10.91
N GLN A 231 25.05 10.73 -10.09
CA GLN A 231 25.31 9.36 -9.65
C GLN A 231 24.28 8.90 -8.61
N ILE A 232 23.60 7.79 -8.91
CA ILE A 232 22.77 7.05 -7.96
C ILE A 232 23.63 5.92 -7.38
N CYS A 233 24.15 6.15 -6.18
CA CYS A 233 25.01 5.22 -5.44
C CYS A 233 24.29 4.51 -4.29
N GLY A 234 24.94 3.50 -3.71
CA GLY A 234 24.39 2.69 -2.61
C GLY A 234 23.51 1.55 -3.09
N LEU A 235 23.63 1.21 -4.37
CA LEU A 235 23.08 0.00 -4.97
C LEU A 235 24.11 -1.11 -4.80
N TYR A 236 23.66 -2.36 -4.72
CA TYR A 236 24.53 -3.50 -4.47
C TYR A 236 24.14 -4.68 -5.34
N ASP A 237 25.16 -5.39 -5.84
CA ASP A 237 24.99 -6.68 -6.49
C ASP A 237 25.58 -7.77 -5.60
N VAL A 238 24.86 -8.89 -5.47
CA VAL A 238 25.34 -10.06 -4.73
C VAL A 238 26.64 -10.56 -5.37
N ASN A 239 27.58 -11.08 -4.58
CA ASN A 239 28.83 -11.62 -5.12
C ASN A 239 28.55 -12.90 -5.95
N PRO A 240 29.31 -13.18 -7.03
CA PRO A 240 28.98 -14.26 -7.96
C PRO A 240 28.93 -15.66 -7.33
N ASP A 241 29.78 -15.91 -6.34
CA ASP A 241 29.84 -17.16 -5.57
C ASP A 241 28.60 -17.38 -4.69
N LYS A 242 27.93 -16.29 -4.29
CA LYS A 242 26.72 -16.29 -3.45
C LYS A 242 25.42 -16.21 -4.26
N PHE A 243 25.52 -16.00 -5.57
CA PHE A 243 24.35 -15.93 -6.44
C PHE A 243 23.48 -17.20 -6.34
N GLY A 244 22.17 -16.99 -6.21
CA GLY A 244 21.16 -18.04 -6.14
C GLY A 244 21.10 -18.82 -4.83
N GLN A 245 21.93 -18.49 -3.83
CA GLN A 245 21.85 -19.07 -2.49
C GLN A 245 20.74 -18.38 -1.70
N VAL A 246 19.64 -19.07 -1.45
CA VAL A 246 18.45 -18.51 -0.80
C VAL A 246 18.01 -19.40 0.35
N THR A 247 18.00 -18.86 1.56
CA THR A 247 17.36 -19.47 2.73
C THR A 247 16.70 -18.35 3.52
N ASN A 248 15.43 -18.14 3.27
CA ASN A 248 14.66 -17.01 3.81
C ASN A 248 14.04 -17.36 5.16
N MET A 249 14.05 -16.37 6.05
CA MET A 249 13.29 -16.36 7.30
C MET A 249 12.52 -15.05 7.39
N VAL A 250 11.20 -15.13 7.54
CA VAL A 250 10.37 -13.96 7.82
C VAL A 250 10.36 -13.71 9.32
N THR A 251 10.75 -12.50 9.73
CA THR A 251 10.90 -12.10 11.13
C THR A 251 10.53 -10.63 11.31
N LEU A 252 10.60 -10.11 12.55
CA LEU A 252 10.31 -8.72 12.86
C LEU A 252 11.46 -7.80 12.41
N ALA A 253 11.10 -6.67 11.79
CA ALA A 253 12.04 -5.62 11.40
C ALA A 253 12.84 -5.07 12.60
N SER A 254 12.22 -5.08 13.80
CA SER A 254 12.83 -4.65 15.06
C SER A 254 14.09 -5.42 15.44
N ASN A 255 14.30 -6.62 14.88
CA ASN A 255 15.52 -7.40 15.09
C ASN A 255 16.74 -6.81 14.36
N TYR A 256 16.52 -5.92 13.37
CA TYR A 256 17.58 -5.33 12.53
C TYR A 256 17.66 -3.80 12.66
N GLY A 257 16.60 -3.15 13.13
CA GLY A 257 16.58 -1.72 13.32
C GLY A 257 15.16 -1.18 13.51
N ARG A 258 15.02 0.14 13.44
CA ARG A 258 13.75 0.81 13.67
C ARG A 258 13.05 1.14 12.36
N ALA A 259 12.20 0.24 11.90
CA ALA A 259 11.21 0.56 10.87
C ALA A 259 10.04 1.39 11.46
N SER A 260 9.46 2.27 10.65
CA SER A 260 8.34 3.11 11.08
C SER A 260 7.40 3.43 9.92
N GLU A 261 6.12 3.58 10.26
CA GLU A 261 5.11 4.14 9.37
C GLU A 261 4.09 4.89 10.22
N TYR A 262 3.71 6.09 9.77
CA TYR A 262 2.69 6.87 10.45
C TYR A 262 1.91 7.77 9.51
N TYR A 263 0.62 7.89 9.82
CA TYR A 263 -0.28 8.90 9.29
C TYR A 263 -0.42 10.05 10.28
N ASN A 264 -0.44 11.26 9.75
CA ASN A 264 -0.93 12.47 10.40
C ASN A 264 -1.89 13.16 9.43
N GLY A 265 -3.03 13.61 9.95
CA GLY A 265 -3.94 14.41 9.17
C GLY A 265 -4.76 15.38 10.01
N VAL A 266 -5.22 16.43 9.35
CA VAL A 266 -6.18 17.39 9.89
C VAL A 266 -7.41 17.36 8.99
N ASP A 267 -8.59 17.19 9.60
CA ASP A 267 -9.87 17.34 8.91
C ASP A 267 -10.65 18.51 9.48
N VAL A 268 -11.18 19.33 8.59
CA VAL A 268 -12.20 20.34 8.90
C VAL A 268 -13.45 19.96 8.13
N ASN A 269 -14.55 19.71 8.82
CA ASN A 269 -15.83 19.33 8.24
C ASN A 269 -16.93 20.31 8.67
N LEU A 270 -17.72 20.79 7.71
CA LEU A 270 -18.86 21.66 7.93
C LEU A 270 -20.12 20.96 7.46
N VAL A 271 -21.16 20.98 8.28
CA VAL A 271 -22.51 20.53 7.89
C VAL A 271 -23.49 21.67 8.19
N ALA A 272 -24.27 22.05 7.18
CA ALA A 272 -25.31 23.07 7.28
C ALA A 272 -26.64 22.53 6.75
N ARG A 273 -27.65 22.50 7.61
CA ARG A 273 -29.07 22.23 7.32
C ARG A 273 -29.83 23.53 7.53
N LEU A 274 -29.99 24.28 6.45
CA LEU A 274 -30.57 25.62 6.49
C LEU A 274 -32.09 25.58 6.25
N PRO A 275 -32.82 26.65 6.61
CA PRO A 275 -34.25 26.76 6.32
C PRO A 275 -34.58 26.51 4.85
N ARG A 276 -35.84 26.14 4.58
CA ARG A 276 -36.32 25.79 3.23
C ARG A 276 -35.67 24.53 2.63
N GLY A 277 -35.11 23.66 3.48
CA GLY A 277 -34.60 22.34 3.09
C GLY A 277 -33.26 22.37 2.35
N ILE A 278 -32.51 23.46 2.46
CA ILE A 278 -31.16 23.60 1.90
C ILE A 278 -30.20 22.78 2.77
N ASN A 279 -29.40 21.92 2.13
CA ASN A 279 -28.37 21.13 2.80
C ASN A 279 -27.03 21.37 2.12
N ILE A 280 -25.99 21.61 2.91
CA ILE A 280 -24.61 21.76 2.45
C ILE A 280 -23.74 20.95 3.40
N SER A 281 -22.81 20.17 2.87
CA SER A 281 -21.74 19.56 3.65
C SER A 281 -20.43 19.64 2.90
N GLY A 282 -19.33 19.81 3.61
CA GLY A 282 -18.03 19.87 2.97
C GLY A 282 -16.91 19.64 3.94
N GLY A 283 -15.84 19.03 3.43
CA GLY A 283 -14.66 18.68 4.18
C GLY A 283 -13.39 19.20 3.51
N TRP A 284 -12.42 19.57 4.32
CA TRP A 284 -11.04 19.82 3.94
C TRP A 284 -10.14 18.87 4.75
N ASN A 285 -9.47 17.97 4.05
CA ASN A 285 -8.46 17.07 4.60
C ASN A 285 -7.07 17.57 4.21
N ILE A 286 -6.15 17.54 5.16
CA ILE A 286 -4.71 17.69 4.95
C ILE A 286 -4.03 16.47 5.55
N GLY A 287 -3.38 15.64 4.74
CA GLY A 287 -2.79 14.40 5.25
C GLY A 287 -1.61 13.90 4.44
N ASN A 288 -0.77 13.07 5.07
CA ASN A 288 0.44 12.48 4.48
C ASN A 288 0.23 11.01 4.05
N SER A 289 -0.94 10.68 3.52
CA SER A 289 -1.28 9.34 3.03
C SER A 289 -1.74 9.34 1.59
N ILE A 290 -1.41 8.29 0.85
CA ILE A 290 -1.80 8.10 -0.55
C ILE A 290 -2.50 6.76 -0.66
N SER A 291 -3.68 6.74 -1.29
CA SER A 291 -4.33 5.50 -1.69
C SER A 291 -3.74 5.00 -3.01
N LEU A 292 -2.98 3.91 -2.95
CA LEU A 292 -2.52 3.17 -4.12
C LEU A 292 -3.68 2.30 -4.61
N LEU A 293 -4.36 2.76 -5.64
CA LEU A 293 -5.44 2.04 -6.34
C LEU A 293 -4.98 0.71 -6.99
N SER A 294 -3.69 0.36 -6.94
CA SER A 294 -3.10 -0.80 -7.64
C SER A 294 -3.17 -2.13 -6.89
N THR A 295 -3.71 -2.16 -5.68
CA THR A 295 -3.94 -3.42 -4.95
C THR A 295 -5.32 -3.39 -4.35
N TRP A 296 -6.19 -4.31 -4.79
CA TRP A 296 -7.45 -4.57 -4.11
C TRP A 296 -7.12 -5.35 -2.83
N PRO A 297 -7.45 -4.86 -1.62
CA PRO A 297 -8.21 -3.66 -1.29
C PRO A 297 -7.29 -2.44 -1.16
N GLY A 298 -7.67 -1.30 -1.78
CA GLY A 298 -6.81 -0.11 -1.96
C GLY A 298 -5.80 0.13 -0.83
N VAL A 299 -4.52 -0.10 -1.11
CA VAL A 299 -3.46 0.04 -0.11
C VAL A 299 -3.18 1.52 0.09
N THR A 300 -3.54 2.03 1.26
CA THR A 300 -3.16 3.38 1.65
C THR A 300 -1.78 3.34 2.29
N THR A 301 -0.79 4.01 1.70
CA THR A 301 0.56 4.12 2.26
C THR A 301 0.72 5.48 2.92
N SER A 302 1.26 5.52 4.13
CA SER A 302 1.57 6.77 4.84
C SER A 302 3.05 7.10 4.72
N LYS A 303 3.52 8.14 5.43
CA LYS A 303 4.96 8.37 5.55
C LYS A 303 5.61 7.19 6.27
N SER A 304 6.63 6.60 5.65
CA SER A 304 7.31 5.42 6.17
C SER A 304 8.82 5.52 6.03
N ASN A 305 9.53 4.83 6.92
CA ASN A 305 10.95 4.53 6.82
C ASN A 305 11.12 3.05 7.14
N GLN A 306 11.52 2.28 6.11
CA GLN A 306 11.80 0.85 6.19
C GLN A 306 13.30 0.58 5.98
N CYS A 307 14.16 1.58 6.21
CA CYS A 307 15.60 1.52 6.00
C CYS A 307 16.27 0.78 7.16
N VAL A 308 16.28 -0.54 7.10
CA VAL A 308 16.90 -1.41 8.10
C VAL A 308 17.82 -2.41 7.40
N LEU A 309 19.02 -2.63 7.95
CA LEU A 309 20.00 -3.54 7.36
C LEU A 309 19.57 -5.00 7.56
N VAL A 310 18.85 -5.57 6.59
CA VAL A 310 18.35 -6.95 6.69
C VAL A 310 19.26 -7.91 5.96
N ASN A 311 19.54 -7.72 4.68
CA ASN A 311 20.30 -8.65 3.85
C ASN A 311 21.56 -8.00 3.28
N SER A 312 21.38 -6.84 2.67
CA SER A 312 22.41 -6.11 1.93
C SER A 312 22.56 -4.71 2.51
N PRO A 313 23.77 -4.12 2.48
CA PRO A 313 23.93 -2.70 2.85
C PRO A 313 23.07 -1.76 2.01
N GLN A 314 22.57 -2.22 0.85
CA GLN A 314 21.55 -1.53 0.05
C GLN A 314 20.31 -1.18 0.87
N ASP A 315 19.88 -2.03 1.82
CA ASP A 315 18.62 -1.91 2.56
C ASP A 315 18.54 -0.63 3.41
N LEU A 316 19.68 0.01 3.68
CA LEU A 316 19.76 1.29 4.39
C LEU A 316 19.36 2.50 3.52
N LYS A 317 19.23 2.32 2.20
CA LYS A 317 18.88 3.39 1.25
C LYS A 317 17.78 2.98 0.28
N TYR A 318 17.74 1.70 -0.10
CA TYR A 318 16.78 1.16 -1.05
C TYR A 318 16.18 -0.14 -0.55
N GLN A 319 14.90 -0.35 -0.84
CA GLN A 319 14.23 -1.64 -0.76
C GLN A 319 14.01 -2.18 -2.17
N VAL A 320 13.97 -3.51 -2.33
CA VAL A 320 13.64 -4.14 -3.61
C VAL A 320 12.19 -4.58 -3.60
N VAL A 321 11.34 -3.86 -4.35
CA VAL A 321 9.91 -4.17 -4.47
C VAL A 321 9.64 -4.62 -5.91
N SER A 322 9.15 -5.85 -6.07
CA SER A 322 8.88 -6.44 -7.38
C SER A 322 10.06 -6.36 -8.37
N GLY A 323 11.29 -6.53 -7.87
CA GLY A 323 12.51 -6.48 -8.68
C GLY A 323 13.05 -5.07 -8.97
N VAL A 324 12.41 -4.02 -8.43
CA VAL A 324 12.84 -2.63 -8.60
C VAL A 324 13.52 -2.15 -7.31
N ALA A 325 14.77 -1.68 -7.42
CA ALA A 325 15.44 -0.98 -6.33
C ALA A 325 14.84 0.42 -6.19
N THR A 326 14.11 0.66 -5.11
CA THR A 326 13.42 1.93 -4.84
C THR A 326 13.73 2.43 -3.44
N GLY A 327 13.60 3.73 -3.17
CA GLY A 327 13.92 4.30 -1.85
C GLY A 327 13.22 3.57 -0.69
N CYS A 328 13.94 3.28 0.39
CA CYS A 328 13.37 2.62 1.58
C CYS A 328 12.53 3.55 2.45
N GLU A 329 12.52 4.86 2.17
CA GLU A 329 11.62 5.84 2.79
C GLU A 329 10.57 6.34 1.79
N SER A 330 9.32 6.42 2.24
CA SER A 330 8.26 7.14 1.53
C SER A 330 7.96 8.46 2.24
N GLY A 331 8.29 9.57 1.59
CA GLY A 331 8.21 10.91 2.18
C GLY A 331 6.82 11.53 2.21
N ASN A 332 5.81 10.89 1.58
CA ASN A 332 4.44 11.34 1.30
C ASN A 332 4.16 12.77 1.78
N PRO A 333 4.27 13.79 0.92
CA PRO A 333 4.01 15.18 1.31
C PRO A 333 2.57 15.34 1.80
N TYR A 334 2.34 16.34 2.66
CA TYR A 334 0.99 16.70 3.08
C TYR A 334 0.19 17.22 1.89
N GLN A 335 -0.87 16.51 1.55
CA GLN A 335 -1.74 16.83 0.43
C GLN A 335 -3.05 17.42 0.93
N ASN A 336 -3.53 18.45 0.24
CA ASN A 336 -4.83 19.07 0.50
C ASN A 336 -5.91 18.39 -0.34
N LEU A 337 -7.05 18.08 0.25
CA LEU A 337 -8.23 17.57 -0.44
C LEU A 337 -9.46 18.31 0.06
N VAL A 338 -10.21 18.92 -0.84
CA VAL A 338 -11.46 19.62 -0.52
C VAL A 338 -12.60 18.95 -1.28
N LYS A 339 -13.67 18.62 -0.56
CA LYS A 339 -14.91 18.11 -1.15
C LYS A 339 -16.08 18.86 -0.55
N ILE A 340 -16.97 19.35 -1.40
CA ILE A 340 -18.17 20.07 -1.00
C ILE A 340 -19.33 19.45 -1.75
N ASN A 341 -20.44 19.20 -1.07
CA ASN A 341 -21.68 18.79 -1.69
C ASN A 341 -22.85 19.57 -1.09
N GLY A 342 -23.91 19.73 -1.86
CA GLY A 342 -25.11 20.37 -1.35
C GLY A 342 -26.30 20.19 -2.28
N SER A 343 -27.47 20.46 -1.72
CA SER A 343 -28.74 20.46 -2.42
C SER A 343 -29.60 21.63 -1.97
N VAL A 344 -30.24 22.28 -2.93
CA VAL A 344 -31.14 23.42 -2.73
C VAL A 344 -32.49 23.07 -3.38
N PRO A 345 -33.57 23.00 -2.58
CA PRO A 345 -34.92 23.00 -3.12
C PRO A 345 -35.20 24.33 -3.85
N LEU A 346 -35.74 24.23 -5.05
CA LEU A 346 -36.11 25.35 -5.90
C LEU A 346 -37.64 25.41 -6.02
N PRO A 347 -38.22 26.55 -6.47
CA PRO A 347 -39.63 26.63 -6.80
C PRO A 347 -40.08 25.54 -7.79
N TRP A 348 -41.39 25.30 -7.85
CA TRP A 348 -42.01 24.33 -8.75
C TRP A 348 -41.56 22.87 -8.52
N ASN A 349 -41.30 22.48 -7.27
CA ASN A 349 -40.84 21.13 -6.91
C ASN A 349 -39.56 20.70 -7.66
N LEU A 350 -38.69 21.66 -7.95
CA LEU A 350 -37.36 21.40 -8.47
C LEU A 350 -36.37 21.27 -7.30
N GLN A 351 -35.29 20.54 -7.52
CA GLN A 351 -34.15 20.49 -6.61
C GLN A 351 -32.86 20.52 -7.43
N ALA A 352 -31.99 21.46 -7.12
CA ALA A 352 -30.63 21.47 -7.64
C ALA A 352 -29.69 20.86 -6.60
N ALA A 353 -28.71 20.08 -7.06
CA ALA A 353 -27.62 19.60 -6.23
C ALA A 353 -26.30 19.72 -6.97
N ALA A 354 -25.22 19.88 -6.22
CA ALA A 354 -23.88 19.97 -6.76
C ALA A 354 -22.90 19.24 -5.83
N VAL A 355 -21.90 18.62 -6.43
CA VAL A 355 -20.73 18.07 -5.75
C VAL A 355 -19.51 18.65 -6.43
N TYR A 356 -18.66 19.31 -5.65
CA TYR A 356 -17.37 19.81 -6.07
C TYR A 356 -16.26 19.06 -5.34
N GLN A 357 -15.22 18.67 -6.07
CA GLN A 357 -14.00 18.15 -5.49
C GLN A 357 -12.78 18.85 -6.08
N ASN A 358 -11.81 19.14 -5.21
CA ASN A 358 -10.49 19.62 -5.53
C ASN A 358 -9.48 18.69 -4.85
N ILE A 359 -8.81 17.86 -5.65
CA ILE A 359 -7.86 16.87 -5.17
C ILE A 359 -6.49 17.08 -5.84
N PRO A 360 -5.38 16.63 -5.24
CA PRO A 360 -4.08 16.67 -5.89
C PRO A 360 -4.09 15.90 -7.21
N GLY A 361 -3.20 16.27 -8.12
CA GLY A 361 -2.90 15.45 -9.30
C GLY A 361 -2.32 14.08 -8.92
N PRO A 362 -2.22 13.16 -9.88
CA PRO A 362 -1.61 11.86 -9.63
C PRO A 362 -0.13 12.03 -9.25
N ASN A 363 0.37 11.13 -8.41
CA ASN A 363 1.80 10.99 -8.20
C ASN A 363 2.43 10.23 -9.38
N TYR A 364 3.72 10.42 -9.61
CA TYR A 364 4.47 9.67 -10.62
C TYR A 364 5.81 9.17 -10.06
N GLY A 365 6.34 8.13 -10.71
CA GLY A 365 7.66 7.55 -10.44
C GLY A 365 8.49 7.48 -11.72
N GLY A 366 9.70 6.92 -11.64
CA GLY A 366 10.60 6.86 -12.79
C GLY A 366 11.46 5.61 -12.78
N ILE A 367 10.93 4.49 -13.25
CA ILE A 367 11.64 3.21 -13.25
C ILE A 367 12.56 3.15 -14.47
N TYR A 368 13.87 3.21 -14.24
CA TYR A 368 14.91 3.05 -15.25
C TYR A 368 15.36 1.60 -15.34
N THR A 369 15.61 1.13 -16.57
CA THR A 369 16.19 -0.20 -16.81
C THR A 369 17.68 -0.05 -17.11
N ALA A 370 18.51 -0.18 -16.07
CA ALA A 370 19.96 -0.07 -16.19
C ALA A 370 20.56 -1.37 -16.73
N THR A 371 21.41 -1.24 -17.75
CA THR A 371 22.11 -2.37 -18.37
C THR A 371 23.37 -2.73 -17.59
N ASN A 372 23.79 -4.00 -17.70
CA ASN A 372 25.06 -4.46 -17.15
C ASN A 372 26.25 -3.62 -17.66
N ALA A 373 26.23 -3.18 -18.92
CA ALA A 373 27.27 -2.32 -19.50
C ALA A 373 27.39 -0.96 -18.79
N GLN A 374 26.29 -0.41 -18.26
CA GLN A 374 26.29 0.84 -17.50
C GLN A 374 26.75 0.64 -16.05
N ILE A 375 26.60 -0.57 -15.49
CA ILE A 375 26.87 -0.88 -14.08
C ILE A 375 28.27 -1.44 -13.89
N ALA A 376 28.71 -2.33 -14.78
CA ALA A 376 29.96 -3.07 -14.66
C ALA A 376 31.19 -2.17 -14.45
N PRO A 377 31.33 -0.99 -15.09
CA PRO A 377 32.45 -0.09 -14.83
C PRO A 377 32.53 0.40 -13.37
N SER A 378 31.39 0.64 -12.72
CA SER A 378 31.36 1.05 -11.31
C SER A 378 31.44 -0.15 -10.35
N LEU A 379 30.86 -1.29 -10.72
CA LEU A 379 30.85 -2.51 -9.90
C LEU A 379 32.21 -3.24 -9.93
N GLY A 380 33.03 -3.01 -10.97
CA GLY A 380 34.31 -3.69 -11.19
C GLY A 380 34.19 -5.11 -11.75
N ARG A 381 32.96 -5.54 -12.08
CA ARG A 381 32.62 -6.84 -12.67
C ARG A 381 31.23 -6.80 -13.29
N ASN A 382 30.90 -7.81 -14.08
CA ASN A 382 29.52 -8.02 -14.52
C ASN A 382 28.61 -8.38 -13.34
N LEU A 383 27.32 -8.07 -13.49
CA LEU A 383 26.26 -8.49 -12.58
C LEU A 383 26.24 -10.01 -12.43
N SER A 384 26.00 -10.47 -11.21
CA SER A 384 25.99 -11.88 -10.87
C SER A 384 24.92 -12.67 -11.59
N GLY A 385 25.19 -13.95 -11.86
CA GLY A 385 24.24 -14.86 -12.53
C GLY A 385 23.99 -14.59 -14.01
N GLY A 386 24.76 -13.70 -14.64
CA GLY A 386 24.56 -13.31 -16.03
C GLY A 386 23.31 -12.43 -16.23
N VAL A 387 22.88 -11.72 -15.17
CA VAL A 387 21.81 -10.73 -15.24
C VAL A 387 22.23 -9.60 -16.19
N GLN A 388 21.34 -9.25 -17.13
CA GLN A 388 21.64 -8.25 -18.17
C GLN A 388 21.15 -6.85 -17.80
N THR A 389 20.09 -6.76 -16.99
CA THR A 389 19.49 -5.50 -16.59
C THR A 389 18.98 -5.55 -15.15
N VAL A 390 18.96 -4.38 -14.51
CA VAL A 390 18.31 -4.16 -13.20
C VAL A 390 17.40 -2.95 -13.29
N GLN A 391 16.29 -2.99 -12.56
CA GLN A 391 15.35 -1.87 -12.50
C GLN A 391 15.65 -1.01 -11.28
N ILE A 392 15.79 0.29 -11.50
CA ILE A 392 16.11 1.28 -10.47
C ILE A 392 15.05 2.38 -10.56
N ASP A 393 14.40 2.70 -9.43
CA ASP A 393 13.55 3.87 -9.34
C ASP A 393 14.42 5.11 -9.21
N LEU A 394 14.34 6.01 -10.20
CA LEU A 394 15.07 7.27 -10.22
C LEU A 394 14.53 8.27 -9.20
N LEU A 395 13.29 8.07 -8.76
CA LEU A 395 12.58 8.98 -7.87
C LEU A 395 12.29 8.26 -6.55
N GLN A 396 12.27 9.02 -5.45
CA GLN A 396 11.82 8.45 -4.18
C GLN A 396 10.34 8.09 -4.29
N PRO A 397 9.91 6.93 -3.74
CA PRO A 397 8.51 6.54 -3.74
C PRO A 397 7.61 7.67 -3.26
N LEU A 398 6.56 7.92 -4.03
CA LEU A 398 5.46 8.78 -3.60
C LEU A 398 5.87 10.24 -3.31
N SER A 399 7.02 10.69 -3.85
CA SER A 399 7.55 12.03 -3.58
C SER A 399 7.21 13.05 -4.66
N GLN A 400 6.89 12.61 -5.89
CA GLN A 400 6.65 13.48 -7.04
C GLN A 400 5.18 13.47 -7.46
N TYR A 401 4.66 14.66 -7.75
CA TYR A 401 3.28 14.90 -8.19
C TYR A 401 3.29 15.87 -9.35
N PHE A 402 2.28 15.77 -10.20
CA PHE A 402 2.06 16.83 -11.18
C PHE A 402 1.56 18.11 -10.49
N ASP A 403 1.99 19.26 -11.01
CA ASP A 403 1.65 20.57 -10.44
C ASP A 403 0.18 20.96 -10.59
N TYR A 404 -0.58 20.24 -11.43
CA TYR A 404 -2.02 20.48 -11.59
C TYR A 404 -2.85 19.76 -10.53
N ARG A 405 -4.00 20.35 -10.21
CA ARG A 405 -5.01 19.77 -9.32
C ARG A 405 -6.23 19.33 -10.14
N ILE A 406 -6.84 18.22 -9.73
CA ILE A 406 -8.06 17.73 -10.35
C ILE A 406 -9.23 18.49 -9.71
N ASN A 407 -9.94 19.25 -10.55
CA ASN A 407 -11.15 19.98 -10.18
C ASN A 407 -12.33 19.34 -10.90
N GLN A 408 -13.32 18.89 -10.15
CA GLN A 408 -14.52 18.31 -10.74
C GLN A 408 -15.76 18.88 -10.08
N LEU A 409 -16.72 19.24 -10.92
CA LEU A 409 -18.05 19.69 -10.52
C LEU A 409 -19.06 18.76 -11.18
N ASP A 410 -19.83 18.06 -10.37
CA ASP A 410 -20.98 17.28 -10.81
C ASP A 410 -22.23 18.00 -10.34
N VAL A 411 -23.23 18.12 -11.23
CA VAL A 411 -24.49 18.80 -10.91
C VAL A 411 -25.68 17.90 -11.23
N ARG A 412 -26.73 18.02 -10.42
CA ARG A 412 -28.02 17.34 -10.62
C ARG A 412 -29.14 18.35 -10.59
N LEU A 413 -30.07 18.25 -11.53
CA LEU A 413 -31.38 18.88 -11.46
C LEU A 413 -32.44 17.80 -11.37
N SER A 414 -33.29 17.87 -10.36
CA SER A 414 -34.39 16.93 -10.14
C SER A 414 -35.74 17.65 -10.20
N LYS A 415 -36.71 17.06 -10.90
CA LYS A 415 -38.12 17.45 -10.85
C LYS A 415 -38.89 16.39 -10.07
N ILE A 416 -39.55 16.79 -8.98
CA ILE A 416 -40.24 15.87 -8.08
C ILE A 416 -41.74 16.08 -8.17
N PHE A 417 -42.47 15.03 -8.51
CA PHE A 417 -43.93 14.99 -8.50
C PHE A 417 -44.36 14.15 -7.30
N ARG A 418 -45.28 14.69 -6.50
CA ARG A 418 -45.85 13.99 -5.34
C ARG A 418 -47.36 13.88 -5.52
N THR A 419 -47.90 12.66 -5.47
CA THR A 419 -49.33 12.39 -5.57
C THR A 419 -49.71 11.25 -4.62
N ARG A 420 -50.63 11.49 -3.68
CA ARG A 420 -51.28 10.49 -2.78
C ARG A 420 -50.41 9.25 -2.45
N GLY A 421 -49.37 9.44 -1.65
CA GLY A 421 -48.48 8.35 -1.19
C GLY A 421 -47.35 7.97 -2.17
N ARG A 422 -47.43 8.40 -3.43
CA ARG A 422 -46.44 8.11 -4.48
C ARG A 422 -45.53 9.31 -4.73
N LYS A 423 -44.28 9.03 -5.07
CA LYS A 423 -43.29 10.02 -5.47
C LYS A 423 -42.66 9.60 -6.80
N PHE A 424 -42.75 10.47 -7.79
CA PHE A 424 -42.06 10.30 -9.07
C PHE A 424 -41.01 11.40 -9.22
N GLN A 425 -39.78 11.03 -9.51
CA GLN A 425 -38.65 11.96 -9.61
C GLN A 425 -37.94 11.77 -10.94
N LEU A 426 -37.84 12.84 -11.73
CA LEU A 426 -37.03 12.91 -12.94
C LEU A 426 -35.71 13.63 -12.64
N ASN A 427 -34.60 13.08 -13.10
CA ASN A 427 -33.25 13.57 -12.82
C ASN A 427 -32.49 13.82 -14.12
N VAL A 428 -31.76 14.93 -14.13
CA VAL A 428 -30.70 15.21 -15.09
C VAL A 428 -29.41 15.40 -14.31
N ASP A 429 -28.45 14.51 -14.51
CA ASP A 429 -27.11 14.56 -13.95
C ASP A 429 -26.12 15.02 -15.03
N VAL A 430 -25.26 15.97 -14.70
CA VAL A 430 -24.12 16.36 -15.53
C VAL A 430 -22.86 16.11 -14.70
N TYR A 431 -22.17 15.01 -15.01
CA TYR A 431 -20.87 14.69 -14.43
C TYR A 431 -19.78 15.42 -15.19
N ASN A 432 -18.72 15.83 -14.49
CA ASN A 432 -17.64 16.64 -15.05
C ASN A 432 -18.20 17.86 -15.82
N ALA A 433 -19.06 18.65 -15.17
CA ALA A 433 -19.69 19.82 -15.77
C ALA A 433 -18.66 20.86 -16.27
N MET A 434 -17.47 20.92 -15.67
CA MET A 434 -16.37 21.77 -16.14
C MET A 434 -15.62 21.19 -17.35
N ASN A 435 -15.93 19.95 -17.76
CA ASN A 435 -15.29 19.22 -18.85
C ASN A 435 -13.75 19.19 -18.74
N GLY A 436 -13.26 19.00 -17.52
CA GLY A 436 -11.82 18.89 -17.26
C GLY A 436 -11.26 17.59 -17.83
N SER A 437 -10.05 17.66 -18.38
CA SER A 437 -9.31 16.51 -18.93
C SER A 437 -7.97 16.39 -18.20
N TYR A 438 -7.99 15.68 -17.08
CA TYR A 438 -6.82 15.45 -16.23
C TYR A 438 -6.28 14.04 -16.47
N ALA A 439 -4.96 13.84 -16.41
CA ALA A 439 -4.45 12.47 -16.35
C ALA A 439 -4.76 11.86 -14.97
N LEU A 440 -5.22 10.62 -14.98
CA LEU A 440 -5.46 9.84 -13.75
C LEU A 440 -4.28 8.92 -13.46
N TRP A 441 -3.63 8.45 -14.52
CA TRP A 441 -2.45 7.61 -14.44
C TRP A 441 -1.45 8.01 -15.51
N THR A 442 -0.17 7.83 -15.20
CA THR A 442 0.93 8.07 -16.11
C THR A 442 1.84 6.85 -16.18
N ASN A 443 2.52 6.71 -17.31
CA ASN A 443 3.53 5.69 -17.46
C ASN A 443 4.77 6.05 -16.62
N ASN A 444 5.01 5.28 -15.56
CA ASN A 444 6.17 5.43 -14.68
C ASN A 444 7.43 4.74 -15.23
N ASN A 445 7.34 3.94 -16.30
CA ASN A 445 8.50 3.32 -16.90
C ASN A 445 9.29 4.37 -17.70
N TYR A 446 10.48 4.69 -17.22
CA TYR A 446 11.44 5.51 -17.96
C TYR A 446 12.04 4.72 -19.13
N GLY A 447 12.18 3.40 -18.99
CA GLY A 447 12.91 2.57 -19.95
C GLY A 447 14.39 2.97 -19.99
N SER A 448 14.94 3.15 -21.19
CA SER A 448 16.33 3.58 -21.40
C SER A 448 16.48 5.06 -21.80
N ASN A 449 15.45 5.67 -22.39
CA ASN A 449 15.49 7.02 -22.98
C ASN A 449 14.31 7.94 -22.59
N GLY A 450 13.39 7.49 -21.74
CA GLY A 450 12.29 8.31 -21.24
C GLY A 450 11.24 8.70 -22.27
N ALA A 451 11.20 8.09 -23.46
CA ALA A 451 10.34 8.54 -24.57
C ALA A 451 8.84 8.46 -24.27
N SER A 452 8.42 7.44 -23.51
CA SER A 452 7.04 7.20 -23.10
C SER A 452 6.78 7.54 -21.63
N TRP A 453 7.81 7.95 -20.89
CA TRP A 453 7.71 8.34 -19.49
C TRP A 453 6.81 9.56 -19.31
N LEU A 454 6.00 9.57 -18.25
CA LEU A 454 4.99 10.59 -17.92
C LEU A 454 3.82 10.72 -18.89
N ARG A 455 3.77 9.91 -19.96
CA ARG A 455 2.61 9.89 -20.85
C ARG A 455 1.37 9.42 -20.09
N PRO A 456 0.23 10.13 -20.19
CA PRO A 456 -1.03 9.66 -19.61
C PRO A 456 -1.40 8.29 -20.17
N THR A 457 -1.71 7.34 -19.28
CA THR A 457 -2.23 6.02 -19.64
C THR A 457 -3.75 5.95 -19.45
N SER A 458 -4.31 6.89 -18.71
CA SER A 458 -5.75 7.14 -18.63
C SER A 458 -6.00 8.59 -18.25
N THR A 459 -7.16 9.08 -18.66
CA THR A 459 -7.61 10.44 -18.39
C THR A 459 -8.97 10.41 -17.73
N PHE A 460 -9.32 11.55 -17.15
CA PHE A 460 -10.66 11.82 -16.66
C PHE A 460 -11.70 11.60 -17.75
N ASP A 461 -12.85 11.03 -17.40
CA ASP A 461 -13.97 10.89 -18.33
C ASP A 461 -14.45 12.30 -18.75
N ALA A 462 -14.81 12.43 -20.03
CA ALA A 462 -15.41 13.65 -20.54
C ALA A 462 -16.75 13.94 -19.85
N ARG A 463 -17.30 15.15 -20.08
CA ARG A 463 -18.63 15.50 -19.58
C ARG A 463 -19.67 14.45 -19.99
N LEU A 464 -20.35 13.89 -18.99
CA LEU A 464 -21.40 12.90 -19.19
C LEU A 464 -22.73 13.46 -18.71
N ILE A 465 -23.75 13.42 -19.58
CA ILE A 465 -25.12 13.75 -19.22
C ILE A 465 -25.90 12.46 -19.05
N LYS A 466 -26.51 12.28 -17.88
CA LYS A 466 -27.33 11.11 -17.56
C LYS A 466 -28.74 11.55 -17.20
N PHE A 467 -29.72 10.89 -17.80
CA PHE A 467 -31.12 11.01 -17.46
C PHE A 467 -31.53 9.83 -16.58
N GLY A 468 -32.36 10.08 -15.58
CA GLY A 468 -32.86 9.02 -14.69
C GLY A 468 -34.25 9.32 -14.18
N ALA A 469 -34.99 8.27 -13.84
CA ALA A 469 -36.28 8.39 -13.16
C ALA A 469 -36.31 7.45 -11.96
N GLN A 470 -36.96 7.89 -10.88
CA GLN A 470 -37.24 7.07 -9.70
C GLN A 470 -38.73 7.15 -9.38
N TYR A 471 -39.33 6.01 -9.06
CA TYR A 471 -40.71 5.90 -8.65
C TYR A 471 -40.77 5.16 -7.31
N ASP A 472 -41.21 5.87 -6.27
CA ASP A 472 -41.46 5.33 -4.93
C ASP A 472 -42.99 5.20 -4.75
N PHE A 473 -43.47 4.02 -4.36
CA PHE A 473 -44.90 3.66 -4.31
C PHE A 473 -45.41 3.27 -2.93
#